data_AF-A0AAE3G7T8-F1
#
_entry.id   AF-A0AAE3G7T8-F1
#
_cell.length_a   1.000
_cell.length_b   1.000
_cell.length_c   1.000
_cell.angle_alpha   90.00
_cell.angle_beta   90.00
_cell.angle_gamma   90.00
#
_symmetry.space_group_name_H-M   'P 1'
#
loop_
_entity.id
_entity.type
_entity.pdbx_description
1 polymer ?
#
loop_
_entity_poly.entity_id
_entity_poly.type
_entity_poly.pdbx_seq_one_letter_code
_entity_poly.pdbx_strand_id
1 'polypeptide(L)'
;MRIWASLGLVCPETSSFQWTNFRGRRHHHAPFVPGAADSGQDPLRYAYGSDLSELIEETQPALWIFGHIHACLDFTISNTRVVTNCRGYTGVEPVDAFDPGATVEV
;
A
#
# COMPACT_ATOMS: atom_id res chain seq x y z
N MET A 1 27.58 18.47 -4.99
CA MET A 1 27.95 17.47 -6.03
C MET A 1 27.22 16.18 -5.68
N ARG A 2 26.08 15.92 -6.31
CA ARG A 2 25.22 14.75 -6.04
C ARG A 2 25.62 13.63 -7.01
N ILE A 3 26.01 12.49 -6.47
CA ILE A 3 26.33 11.28 -7.22
C ILE A 3 25.04 10.46 -7.33
N TRP A 4 24.61 10.19 -8.56
CA TRP A 4 23.53 9.26 -8.87
C TRP A 4 24.10 7.85 -8.96
N ALA A 5 23.36 6.86 -8.44
CA ALA A 5 23.56 5.46 -8.81
C ALA A 5 22.17 4.81 -8.99
N SER A 6 21.69 4.84 -10.22
CA SER A 6 20.60 4.02 -10.73
C SER A 6 21.17 2.66 -11.13
N LEU A 7 20.79 1.60 -10.42
CA LEU A 7 20.94 0.23 -10.89
C LEU A 7 19.70 -0.54 -10.41
N GLY A 8 18.68 -0.55 -11.26
CA GLY A 8 17.51 -1.38 -11.11
C GLY A 8 17.84 -2.82 -11.51
N LEU A 9 17.83 -3.71 -10.53
CA LEU A 9 17.61 -5.14 -10.76
C LEU A 9 16.13 -5.40 -10.52
N VAL A 10 15.39 -5.56 -11.62
CA VAL A 10 13.96 -5.92 -11.62
C VAL A 10 13.87 -7.43 -11.40
N CYS A 11 13.21 -7.84 -10.32
CA CYS A 11 12.84 -9.24 -10.07
C CYS A 11 11.42 -9.47 -10.62
N PRO A 12 11.18 -10.45 -11.52
CA PRO A 12 9.96 -10.47 -12.33
C PRO A 12 8.71 -11.08 -11.65
N GLU A 13 8.75 -11.42 -10.36
CA GLU A 13 7.69 -12.26 -9.75
C GLU A 13 7.11 -11.75 -8.43
N THR A 14 7.21 -10.46 -8.12
CA THR A 14 6.47 -9.91 -6.97
C THR A 14 5.66 -8.70 -7.37
N SER A 15 4.42 -8.63 -6.90
CA SER A 15 3.46 -7.54 -7.01
C SER A 15 3.90 -6.25 -6.29
N SER A 16 5.21 -5.97 -6.25
CA SER A 16 5.78 -4.82 -5.55
C SER A 16 6.16 -3.71 -6.53
N PHE A 17 5.40 -2.61 -6.48
CA PHE A 17 5.79 -1.35 -7.11
C PHE A 17 6.85 -0.65 -6.26
N GLN A 18 7.85 -0.06 -6.91
CA GLN A 18 8.92 0.69 -6.26
C GLN A 18 8.62 2.18 -6.24
N TRP A 19 8.36 2.72 -5.05
CA TRP A 19 8.27 4.16 -4.81
C TRP A 19 9.68 4.74 -4.59
N THR A 20 10.11 5.64 -5.47
CA THR A 20 11.37 6.39 -5.32
C THR A 20 11.14 7.68 -4.51
N ASN A 21 12.08 8.05 -3.63
CA ASN A 21 12.07 9.25 -2.76
C ASN A 21 11.02 9.28 -1.63
N PHE A 22 10.95 8.21 -0.83
CA PHE A 22 9.97 8.08 0.24
C PHE A 22 10.50 8.45 1.65
N ARG A 23 9.78 9.31 2.38
CA ARG A 23 9.95 9.59 3.83
C ARG A 23 8.65 9.27 4.61
N GLY A 24 8.19 8.02 4.57
CA GLY A 24 7.05 7.54 5.36
C GLY A 24 7.25 6.10 5.86
N ARG A 25 6.17 5.38 6.20
CA ARG A 25 6.20 3.93 6.46
C ARG A 25 5.72 3.10 5.27
N ARG A 26 6.47 2.04 4.92
CA ARG A 26 6.07 1.03 3.92
C ARG A 26 5.69 -0.26 4.63
N HIS A 27 4.55 -0.83 4.25
CA HIS A 27 4.10 -2.12 4.74
C HIS A 27 3.54 -2.96 3.59
N HIS A 28 3.62 -4.29 3.63
CA HIS A 28 3.06 -5.11 2.55
C HIS A 28 1.55 -5.29 2.70
N HIS A 29 1.11 -5.69 3.90
CA HIS A 29 -0.30 -5.93 4.22
C HIS A 29 -1.02 -4.63 4.57
N ALA A 30 -2.36 -4.62 4.51
CA ALA A 30 -3.14 -3.46 4.92
C ALA A 30 -2.98 -3.16 6.42
N PRO A 31 -2.92 -1.87 6.82
CA PRO A 31 -2.91 -1.47 8.23
C PRO A 31 -4.31 -1.49 8.87
N PHE A 32 -5.27 -2.11 8.20
CA PHE A 32 -6.63 -2.37 8.66
C PHE A 32 -7.05 -3.75 8.13
N VAL A 33 -8.10 -4.32 8.70
CA VAL A 33 -8.68 -5.57 8.20
C VAL A 33 -9.64 -5.25 7.04
N PRO A 34 -9.34 -5.65 5.79
CA PRO A 34 -10.22 -5.38 4.66
C PRO A 34 -11.56 -6.10 4.80
N GLY A 35 -12.64 -5.48 4.30
CA GLY A 35 -13.97 -6.11 4.31
C GLY A 35 -14.64 -6.17 5.68
N ALA A 36 -14.19 -5.41 6.68
CA ALA A 36 -14.79 -5.41 8.02
C ALA A 36 -16.27 -4.99 8.08
N ALA A 37 -16.77 -4.28 7.04
CA ALA A 37 -18.17 -3.88 6.92
C ALA A 37 -19.08 -4.95 6.29
N ASP A 38 -18.51 -5.92 5.58
CA ASP A 38 -19.26 -7.08 5.11
C ASP A 38 -19.39 -8.07 6.26
N SER A 39 -20.61 -8.55 6.50
CA SER A 39 -20.99 -9.47 7.58
C SER A 39 -20.38 -10.88 7.47
N GLY A 40 -19.31 -11.04 6.68
CA GLY A 40 -18.67 -12.30 6.32
C GLY A 40 -17.54 -12.70 7.28
N GLN A 41 -17.74 -13.85 7.92
CA GLN A 41 -16.83 -14.57 8.82
C GLN A 41 -15.66 -15.25 8.06
N ASP A 42 -15.03 -14.60 7.07
CA ASP A 42 -13.87 -15.21 6.40
C ASP A 42 -12.59 -14.97 7.22
N PRO A 43 -12.02 -15.99 7.88
CA PRO A 43 -10.78 -15.84 8.63
C PRO A 43 -9.58 -15.49 7.73
N LEU A 44 -9.67 -15.71 6.42
CA LEU A 44 -8.60 -15.35 5.49
C LEU A 44 -8.39 -13.84 5.35
N ARG A 45 -9.36 -13.00 5.75
CA ARG A 45 -9.21 -11.53 5.74
C ARG A 45 -8.00 -11.03 6.54
N TYR A 46 -7.62 -11.76 7.60
CA TYR A 46 -6.45 -11.45 8.42
C TYR A 46 -5.12 -11.75 7.73
N ALA A 47 -5.13 -12.58 6.67
CA ALA A 47 -3.95 -12.74 5.82
C ALA A 47 -3.68 -11.47 4.99
N TYR A 48 -4.72 -10.66 4.75
CA TYR A 48 -4.60 -9.47 3.91
C TYR A 48 -4.19 -8.20 4.67
N GLY A 49 -4.49 -8.15 5.97
CA GLY A 49 -4.25 -6.97 6.79
C GLY A 49 -4.39 -7.24 8.28
N SER A 50 -3.72 -6.42 9.07
CA SER A 50 -3.86 -6.38 10.53
C SER A 50 -4.34 -5.00 10.93
N ASP A 51 -5.12 -4.90 11.99
CA ASP A 51 -5.51 -3.59 12.52
C ASP A 51 -4.30 -2.94 13.20
N LEU A 52 -3.76 -1.89 12.56
CA LEU A 52 -2.63 -1.09 13.05
C LEU A 52 -3.06 0.34 13.34
N SER A 53 -4.37 0.59 13.49
CA SER A 53 -4.92 1.93 13.69
C SER A 53 -4.32 2.61 14.91
N GLU A 54 -4.20 1.90 16.03
CA GLU A 54 -3.59 2.41 17.27
C GLU A 54 -2.14 2.87 17.05
N LEU A 55 -1.31 2.05 16.40
CA LEU A 55 0.08 2.41 16.07
C LEU A 55 0.14 3.65 15.16
N ILE A 56 -0.77 3.77 14.21
CA ILE A 56 -0.84 4.91 13.29
C ILE A 56 -1.26 6.18 14.04
N GLU A 57 -2.23 6.07 14.95
CA GLU A 57 -2.71 7.17 15.78
C GLU A 57 -1.64 7.65 16.76
N GLU A 58 -0.87 6.74 17.35
CA GLU A 58 0.23 7.04 18.27
C GLU A 58 1.41 7.71 17.57
N THR A 59 1.79 7.21 16.40
CA THR A 59 3.05 7.59 15.75
C THR A 59 2.90 8.62 14.64
N GLN A 60 1.68 8.80 14.13
CA GLN A 60 1.27 9.80 13.13
C GLN A 60 2.29 10.05 12.00
N PRO A 61 2.75 8.99 11.29
CA PRO A 61 3.60 9.21 10.13
C PRO A 61 2.85 10.03 9.09
N ALA A 62 3.50 10.99 8.43
CA ALA A 62 2.83 11.81 7.44
C ALA A 62 2.26 10.99 6.25
N LEU A 63 2.88 9.85 5.92
CA LEU A 63 2.45 8.94 4.86
C LEU A 63 2.69 7.46 5.21
N TRP A 64 1.69 6.64 4.94
CA TRP A 64 1.71 5.18 5.03
C TRP A 64 1.34 4.56 3.69
N ILE A 65 2.25 3.79 3.10
CA ILE A 65 2.00 3.08 1.84
C ILE A 65 1.89 1.58 2.09
N PHE A 66 0.85 0.95 1.53
CA PHE A 66 0.62 -0.49 1.65
C PHE A 66 0.19 -1.14 0.33
N GLY A 67 0.06 -2.47 0.31
CA GLY A 67 -0.38 -3.22 -0.86
C GLY A 67 -1.20 -4.48 -0.54
N HIS A 68 -0.99 -5.54 -1.33
CA HIS A 68 -1.53 -6.89 -1.14
C HIS A 68 -3.05 -7.07 -1.34
N ILE A 69 -3.86 -6.02 -1.19
CA ILE A 69 -5.33 -6.12 -1.26
C ILE A 69 -5.95 -5.94 -2.66
N HIS A 70 -5.13 -5.79 -3.70
CA HIS A 70 -5.57 -5.51 -5.08
C HIS A 70 -6.57 -4.35 -5.17
N ALA A 71 -6.30 -3.27 -4.44
CA ALA A 71 -7.08 -2.05 -4.52
C ALA A 71 -6.18 -0.82 -4.61
N CYS A 72 -6.72 0.24 -5.21
CA CYS A 72 -6.17 1.58 -5.14
C CYS A 72 -7.02 2.40 -4.17
N LEU A 73 -6.43 2.85 -3.06
CA LEU A 73 -7.10 3.58 -1.99
C LEU A 73 -6.22 4.75 -1.57
N ASP A 74 -6.85 5.86 -1.21
CA ASP A 74 -6.22 7.04 -0.65
C ASP A 74 -7.17 7.62 0.39
N PHE A 75 -6.79 7.49 1.67
CA PHE A 75 -7.60 7.93 2.79
C PHE A 75 -6.72 8.40 3.94
N THR A 76 -7.32 8.86 5.03
CA THR A 76 -6.59 9.39 6.19
C THR A 76 -7.02 8.68 7.46
N ILE A 77 -6.03 8.28 8.28
CA ILE A 77 -6.22 7.85 9.67
C ILE A 77 -5.55 8.89 10.55
N SER A 78 -6.33 9.65 11.32
CA SER A 78 -5.84 10.80 12.10
C SER A 78 -5.04 11.80 11.24
N ASN A 79 -3.72 11.94 11.46
CA ASN A 79 -2.83 12.82 10.68
C ASN A 79 -2.01 12.07 9.61
N THR A 80 -2.29 10.78 9.41
CA THR A 80 -1.55 9.91 8.49
C THR A 80 -2.34 9.72 7.20
N ARG A 81 -1.77 10.11 6.06
CA ARG A 81 -2.30 9.70 4.75
C ARG A 81 -1.95 8.24 4.49
N VAL A 82 -2.91 7.43 4.11
CA VAL A 82 -2.76 5.98 3.89
C VAL A 82 -3.11 5.68 2.43
N VAL A 83 -2.15 5.14 1.68
CA VAL A 83 -2.24 4.98 0.22
C VAL A 83 -1.87 3.57 -0.23
N THR A 84 -2.62 3.03 -1.18
CA THR A 84 -2.26 1.85 -1.99
C THR A 84 -2.55 2.14 -3.47
N ASN A 85 -1.70 1.62 -4.36
CA ASN A 85 -1.86 1.66 -5.81
C ASN A 85 -1.55 0.27 -6.38
N CYS A 86 -2.32 -0.74 -5.97
CA CYS A 86 -2.10 -2.11 -6.40
C CYS A 86 -2.63 -2.32 -7.82
N ARG A 87 -1.83 -2.96 -8.67
CA ARG A 87 -2.21 -3.34 -10.04
C ARG A 87 -3.23 -4.47 -10.13
N GLY A 88 -3.26 -5.36 -9.14
CA GLY A 88 -3.96 -6.64 -9.24
C GLY A 88 -3.28 -7.64 -10.17
N TYR A 89 -3.96 -8.74 -10.48
CA TYR A 89 -3.45 -9.78 -11.37
C TYR A 89 -3.76 -9.48 -12.82
N THR A 90 -2.72 -9.32 -13.64
CA THR A 90 -2.88 -9.02 -15.06
C THR A 90 -3.61 -10.16 -15.78
N GLY A 91 -4.69 -9.82 -16.49
CA GLY A 91 -5.48 -10.77 -17.27
C GLY A 91 -6.46 -11.62 -16.46
N VAL A 92 -6.49 -11.49 -15.13
CA VAL A 92 -7.42 -12.22 -14.25
C VAL A 92 -8.27 -11.24 -13.45
N GLU A 93 -7.61 -10.33 -12.73
CA GLU A 93 -8.23 -9.35 -11.85
C GLU A 93 -7.40 -8.05 -11.90
N PRO A 94 -7.40 -7.35 -13.04
CA PRO A 94 -6.75 -6.05 -13.13
C PRO A 94 -7.54 -5.03 -12.31
N VAL A 95 -6.82 -4.10 -11.68
CA VAL A 95 -7.43 -2.95 -11.00
C VAL A 95 -7.43 -1.78 -11.98
N ASP A 96 -8.61 -1.35 -12.44
CA ASP A 96 -8.73 -0.27 -13.43
C ASP A 96 -8.16 1.06 -12.95
N ALA A 97 -8.21 1.31 -11.63
CA ALA A 97 -7.68 2.52 -11.00
C ALA A 97 -6.15 2.52 -10.85
N PHE A 98 -5.47 1.42 -11.20
CA PHE A 98 -4.02 1.35 -11.11
C PHE A 98 -3.37 2.32 -12.10
N ASP A 99 -2.55 3.22 -11.58
CA ASP A 99 -1.78 4.18 -12.39
C ASP A 99 -0.27 3.91 -12.26
N PRO A 100 0.42 3.46 -13.32
CA PRO A 100 1.88 3.24 -13.28
C PRO A 100 2.68 4.54 -13.11
N GLY A 101 2.08 5.70 -13.35
CA GLY A 101 2.67 7.02 -13.16
C GLY A 101 2.33 7.68 -11.82
N ALA A 102 1.63 6.98 -10.92
CA ALA A 102 1.19 7.57 -9.66
C ALA A 102 2.37 8.09 -8.82
N THR A 103 2.22 9.31 -8.31
CA THR A 103 3.16 9.95 -7.38
C THR A 103 2.42 10.46 -6.15
N VAL A 104 3.08 10.40 -4.99
CA VAL A 104 2.52 10.86 -3.71
C VAL A 104 3.53 11.76 -3.03
N GLU A 105 3.11 12.99 -2.72
CA GLU A 105 3.90 13.99 -1.98
C GLU A 105 3.55 14.00 -0.49
N VAL A 106 4.53 14.34 0.36
CA VAL A 106 4.45 14.35 1.83
C VAL A 106 4.87 15.70 2.39
#